data_AF-A0A261BUP9-F1
#
_entry.id   AF-A0A261BUP9-F1
#
_cell.length_a   1.000
_cell.length_b   1.000
_cell.length_c   1.000
_cell.angle_alpha   90.00
_cell.angle_beta   90.00
_cell.angle_gamma   90.00
#
_symmetry.space_group_name_H-M   'P 1'
#
loop_
_entity.id
_entity.type
_entity.pdbx_description
1 polymer ?
#
loop_
_entity_poly.entity_id
_entity_poly.type
_entity_poly.pdbx_seq_one_letter_code
_entity_poly.pdbx_strand_id
1 'polypeptide(L)'
;MERSVRGSSLEARAGSMEKTFDADMTKRPVYLPPGRDTDMRKWSKQDVYRWLSCFLKPAHYQDFYIAIRKLEFDGDVLLTILERRPSHLTFGIPEGVFEMIIKNADYVQRKHNGEDIGIFIKPEPLDEDGSYF
;
A
#
# COMPACT_ATOMS: atom_id res chain seq x y z
N MET A 1 -50.40 2.47 -50.35
CA MET A 1 -49.40 1.72 -49.56
C MET A 1 -48.43 2.72 -48.97
N GLU A 2 -48.64 3.07 -47.71
CA GLU A 2 -47.71 3.85 -46.90
C GLU A 2 -46.48 2.99 -46.57
N ARG A 3 -45.30 3.61 -46.51
CA ARG A 3 -44.29 3.34 -45.48
C ARG A 3 -43.31 4.50 -45.39
N SER A 4 -43.62 5.35 -44.42
CA SER A 4 -42.69 6.18 -43.65
C SER A 4 -41.67 5.29 -42.94
N VAL A 5 -40.38 5.62 -43.06
CA VAL A 5 -39.38 5.27 -42.04
C VAL A 5 -38.53 6.50 -41.77
N ARG A 6 -38.90 7.19 -40.69
CA ARG A 6 -37.99 8.06 -39.94
C ARG A 6 -36.95 7.18 -39.29
N GLY A 7 -35.70 7.60 -39.38
CA GLY A 7 -34.58 7.06 -38.62
C GLY A 7 -33.50 8.12 -38.51
N SER A 8 -33.76 9.15 -37.71
CA SER A 8 -32.72 10.04 -37.18
C SER A 8 -31.85 9.20 -36.23
N SER A 9 -30.55 9.17 -36.47
CA SER A 9 -29.62 8.96 -35.36
C SER A 9 -28.31 9.66 -35.68
N LEU A 10 -28.04 10.67 -34.87
CA LEU A 10 -26.80 11.41 -34.80
C LEU A 10 -25.60 10.47 -34.82
N GLU A 11 -24.83 10.46 -35.91
CA GLU A 11 -23.42 10.09 -35.87
C GLU A 11 -22.65 11.20 -35.15
N ALA A 12 -22.95 11.37 -33.86
CA ALA A 12 -21.99 11.90 -32.93
C ALA A 12 -20.85 10.89 -32.92
N ARG A 13 -19.79 11.21 -33.66
CA ARG A 13 -18.45 10.66 -33.48
C ARG A 13 -18.03 10.96 -32.03
N ALA A 14 -18.53 10.16 -31.10
CA ALA A 14 -17.93 9.98 -29.80
C ALA A 14 -16.56 9.39 -30.10
N GLY A 15 -15.53 10.21 -29.96
CA GLY A 15 -14.17 9.75 -30.00
C GLY A 15 -14.04 8.61 -29.01
N SER A 16 -13.76 7.41 -29.52
CA SER A 16 -13.05 6.39 -28.76
C SER A 16 -11.69 7.00 -28.42
N MET A 17 -11.65 7.81 -27.36
CA MET A 17 -10.50 7.82 -26.48
C MET A 17 -10.49 6.45 -25.81
N GLU A 18 -10.05 5.43 -26.55
CA GLU A 18 -9.23 4.41 -25.92
C GLU A 18 -8.04 5.19 -25.38
N LYS A 19 -8.17 5.65 -24.13
CA LYS A 19 -7.00 6.04 -23.33
C LYS A 19 -6.16 4.79 -23.31
N THR A 20 -5.19 4.73 -24.21
CA THR A 20 -3.98 3.96 -24.05
C THR A 20 -3.52 4.23 -22.63
N PHE A 21 -3.77 3.27 -21.74
CA PHE A 21 -3.32 3.29 -20.35
C PHE A 21 -1.81 2.98 -20.35
N ASP A 22 -1.05 3.78 -21.09
CA ASP A 22 0.40 3.88 -20.99
C ASP A 22 0.70 4.97 -19.98
N ALA A 23 0.41 4.66 -18.72
CA ALA A 23 0.92 5.42 -17.59
C ALA A 23 1.90 4.51 -16.87
N ASP A 24 3.18 4.69 -17.20
CA ASP A 24 4.36 4.34 -16.42
C ASP A 24 4.05 3.95 -14.96
N MET A 25 3.74 2.67 -14.73
CA MET A 25 3.33 2.15 -13.42
C MET A 25 4.57 1.95 -12.56
N THR A 26 4.96 3.00 -11.84
CA THR A 26 6.12 2.96 -10.94
C THR A 26 5.82 2.04 -9.77
N LYS A 27 6.62 0.96 -9.63
CA LYS A 27 6.51 -0.06 -8.58
C LYS A 27 6.84 0.56 -7.20
N ARG A 28 5.92 0.61 -6.20
CA ARG A 28 6.35 0.91 -4.79
C ARG A 28 7.37 -0.13 -4.37
N PRO A 29 8.45 0.21 -3.69
CA PRO A 29 9.30 -0.81 -3.09
C PRO A 29 8.55 -1.54 -1.97
N VAL A 30 8.69 -2.87 -1.90
CA VAL A 30 8.34 -3.61 -0.67
C VAL A 30 9.40 -3.26 0.36
N TYR A 31 8.98 -2.64 1.47
CA TYR A 31 9.87 -2.37 2.57
C TYR A 31 10.23 -3.67 3.29
N LEU A 32 11.52 -3.93 3.40
CA LEU A 32 12.08 -5.03 4.18
C LEU A 32 13.01 -4.45 5.26
N PRO A 33 13.10 -5.08 6.44
CA PRO A 33 14.15 -4.74 7.38
C PRO A 33 15.52 -4.88 6.72
N PRO A 34 16.50 -4.00 7.04
CA PRO A 34 17.84 -4.09 6.48
C PRO A 34 18.47 -5.48 6.69
N GLY A 35 18.87 -6.14 5.60
CA GLY A 35 19.50 -7.46 5.63
C GLY A 35 18.54 -8.64 5.85
N ARG A 36 17.21 -8.43 5.76
CA ARG A 36 16.20 -9.49 5.88
C ARG A 36 15.46 -9.74 4.57
N ASP A 37 14.95 -10.96 4.45
CA ASP A 37 14.08 -11.39 3.36
C ASP A 37 12.59 -11.17 3.73
N THR A 38 11.69 -11.69 2.89
CA THR A 38 10.24 -11.57 3.08
C THR A 38 9.67 -12.52 4.12
N ASP A 39 10.48 -13.42 4.70
CA ASP A 39 10.01 -14.37 5.71
C ASP A 39 9.90 -13.69 7.07
N MET A 40 8.71 -13.15 7.35
CA MET A 40 8.43 -12.45 8.60
C MET A 40 8.63 -13.33 9.83
N ARG A 41 8.53 -14.67 9.75
CA ARG A 41 8.76 -15.55 10.90
C ARG A 41 10.19 -15.47 11.44
N LYS A 42 11.13 -14.98 10.62
CA LYS A 42 12.53 -14.77 11.02
C LYS A 42 12.80 -13.37 11.60
N TRP A 43 11.80 -12.49 11.60
CA TRP A 43 11.98 -11.11 12.01
C TRP A 43 11.91 -10.99 13.53
N SER A 44 13.01 -10.56 14.13
CA SER A 44 13.04 -10.19 15.55
C SER A 44 12.30 -8.88 15.81
N LYS A 45 12.11 -8.57 17.09
CA LYS A 45 11.58 -7.26 17.54
C LYS A 45 12.37 -6.08 16.96
N GLN A 46 13.69 -6.22 16.86
CA GLN A 46 14.54 -5.18 16.30
C GLN A 46 14.40 -5.07 14.79
N ASP A 47 14.18 -6.19 14.08
CA ASP A 47 13.92 -6.19 12.65
C ASP A 47 12.61 -5.46 12.34
N VAL A 48 11.53 -5.76 13.08
CA VAL A 48 10.24 -5.06 12.95
C VAL A 48 10.39 -3.57 13.25
N TYR A 49 11.12 -3.21 14.30
CA TYR A 49 11.37 -1.79 14.62
C TYR A 49 12.08 -1.05 13.48
N ARG A 50 13.10 -1.66 12.88
CA ARG A 50 13.80 -1.09 11.72
C ARG A 50 12.90 -1.01 10.49
N TRP A 51 12.08 -2.03 10.27
CA TRP A 51 11.12 -2.08 9.17
C TRP A 51 10.05 -0.97 9.28
N LEU A 52 9.50 -0.75 10.47
CA LEU A 52 8.57 0.37 10.72
C LEU A 52 9.23 1.71 10.32
N SER A 53 10.52 1.88 10.59
CA SER A 53 11.23 3.13 10.27
C SER A 53 11.41 3.40 8.78
N CYS A 54 11.19 2.39 7.93
CA CYS A 54 11.23 2.55 6.47
C CYS A 54 10.06 3.38 5.93
N PHE A 55 8.92 3.43 6.63
CA PHE A 55 7.72 4.15 6.17
C PHE A 55 7.04 5.00 7.26
N LEU A 56 7.35 4.78 8.54
CA LEU A 56 6.97 5.64 9.67
C LEU A 56 8.22 6.36 10.19
N LYS A 57 8.47 7.58 9.70
CA LYS A 57 9.63 8.37 10.12
C LYS A 57 9.60 8.61 11.64
N PRO A 58 10.59 8.13 12.42
CA PRO A 58 10.58 8.27 13.88
C PRO A 58 10.40 9.71 14.39
N ALA A 59 10.90 10.70 13.63
CA ALA A 59 10.73 12.11 13.94
C ALA A 59 9.26 12.56 14.04
N HIS A 60 8.35 11.92 13.30
CA HIS A 60 6.92 12.27 13.27
C HIS A 60 6.05 11.38 14.17
N TYR A 61 6.58 10.24 14.62
CA TYR A 61 5.83 9.19 15.32
C TYR A 61 6.51 8.76 16.63
N GLN A 62 7.10 9.72 17.36
CA GLN A 62 7.91 9.43 18.56
C GLN A 62 7.12 8.65 19.62
N ASP A 63 5.91 9.10 19.95
CA ASP A 63 5.05 8.43 20.94
C ASP A 63 4.68 7.00 20.55
N PHE A 64 4.42 6.79 19.25
CA PHE A 64 4.19 5.45 18.70
C PHE A 64 5.42 4.55 18.89
N TYR A 65 6.62 5.06 18.59
CA TYR A 65 7.85 4.27 18.78
C TYR A 65 8.15 3.96 20.25
N ILE A 66 7.77 4.84 21.17
CA ILE A 66 7.85 4.59 22.61
C ILE A 66 6.85 3.50 23.01
N ALA A 67 5.61 3.59 22.52
CA ALA A 67 4.56 2.61 22.82
C ALA A 67 4.91 1.22 22.27
N ILE A 68 5.31 1.12 21.02
CA ILE A 68 5.54 -0.17 20.36
C ILE A 68 6.74 -0.93 20.91
N ARG A 69 7.75 -0.24 21.45
CA ARG A 69 8.87 -0.88 22.18
C ARG A 69 8.37 -1.67 23.39
N LYS A 70 7.28 -1.26 24.03
CA LYS A 70 6.69 -1.96 25.18
C LYS A 70 5.82 -3.14 24.77
N LEU A 71 5.27 -3.11 23.56
CA LEU A 71 4.39 -4.15 23.02
C LEU A 71 5.14 -5.36 22.45
N GLU A 72 6.46 -5.29 22.41
CA GLU A 72 7.31 -6.42 22.03
C GLU A 72 6.99 -6.99 20.62
N PHE A 73 6.61 -6.15 19.67
CA PHE A 73 6.25 -6.53 18.30
C PHE A 73 7.40 -7.21 17.55
N ASP A 74 7.23 -8.48 17.20
CA ASP A 74 8.07 -9.23 16.26
C ASP A 74 7.26 -9.69 15.03
N GLY A 75 7.90 -10.47 14.16
CA GLY A 75 7.26 -10.92 12.94
C GLY A 75 6.10 -11.90 13.15
N ASP A 76 6.13 -12.72 14.19
CA ASP A 76 5.02 -13.62 14.53
C ASP A 76 3.79 -12.83 14.99
N VAL A 77 3.99 -11.74 15.73
CA VAL A 77 2.92 -10.79 16.08
C VAL A 77 2.34 -10.14 14.82
N LEU A 78 3.16 -9.71 13.86
CA LEU A 78 2.67 -9.15 12.59
C LEU A 78 1.81 -10.16 11.82
N LEU A 79 2.26 -11.41 11.72
CA LEU A 79 1.50 -12.48 11.08
C LEU A 79 0.16 -12.73 11.77
N THR A 80 0.15 -12.75 13.11
CA THR A 80 -1.08 -12.89 13.91
C THR A 80 -2.05 -11.74 13.67
N ILE A 81 -1.54 -10.51 13.51
CA ILE A 81 -2.36 -9.34 13.16
C ILE A 81 -2.96 -9.49 11.77
N LEU A 82 -2.20 -9.99 10.80
CA LEU A 82 -2.72 -10.25 9.45
C LEU A 82 -3.81 -11.31 9.45
N GLU A 83 -3.64 -12.38 10.21
CA GLU A 83 -4.58 -13.50 10.29
C GLU A 83 -5.86 -13.12 11.05
N ARG A 84 -5.72 -12.51 12.23
CA ARG A 84 -6.85 -12.30 13.16
C ARG A 84 -7.50 -10.94 13.05
N ARG A 85 -6.88 -9.98 12.36
CA ARG A 85 -7.37 -8.60 12.19
C ARG A 85 -7.90 -7.97 13.51
N PRO A 86 -7.11 -7.98 14.59
CA PRO A 86 -7.52 -7.33 15.84
C PRO A 86 -7.73 -5.81 15.65
N SER A 87 -8.54 -5.20 16.52
CA SER A 87 -8.72 -3.74 16.53
C SER A 87 -7.42 -3.03 16.89
N HIS A 88 -7.13 -1.89 16.25
CA HIS A 88 -5.99 -1.02 16.56
C HIS A 88 -5.95 -0.59 18.04
N LEU A 89 -7.12 -0.52 18.70
CA LEU A 89 -7.26 -0.17 20.12
C LEU A 89 -6.59 -1.19 21.03
N THR A 90 -6.50 -2.46 20.61
CA THR A 90 -5.81 -3.54 21.35
C THR A 90 -4.36 -3.19 21.63
N PHE A 91 -3.74 -2.42 20.74
CA PHE A 91 -2.34 -2.02 20.82
C PHE A 91 -2.17 -0.57 21.26
N GLY A 92 -3.26 0.18 21.47
CA GLY A 92 -3.19 1.62 21.69
C GLY A 92 -2.53 2.39 20.53
N ILE A 93 -2.64 1.87 19.30
CA ILE A 93 -2.07 2.48 18.10
C ILE A 93 -3.16 3.30 17.38
N PRO A 94 -2.85 4.50 16.86
CA PRO A 94 -3.77 5.26 16.01
C PRO A 94 -4.19 4.46 14.77
N GLU A 95 -5.45 4.52 14.39
CA GLU A 95 -6.04 3.73 13.30
C GLU A 95 -5.23 3.82 11.99
N GLY A 96 -4.95 5.03 11.49
CA GLY A 96 -4.20 5.21 10.25
C GLY A 96 -2.76 4.67 10.29
N VAL A 97 -2.12 4.65 11.47
CA VAL A 97 -0.80 4.02 11.65
C VAL A 97 -0.93 2.50 11.59
N PHE A 98 -1.95 1.96 12.24
CA PHE A 98 -2.22 0.52 12.25
C PHE A 98 -2.58 -0.02 10.87
N GLU A 99 -3.41 0.69 10.10
CA GLU A 99 -3.72 0.36 8.72
C GLU A 99 -2.48 0.35 7.83
N MET A 100 -1.58 1.32 8.01
CA MET A 100 -0.33 1.39 7.28
C MET A 100 0.59 0.20 7.59
N ILE A 101 0.67 -0.21 8.85
CA ILE A 101 1.41 -1.40 9.28
C ILE A 101 0.81 -2.65 8.61
N ILE A 102 -0.51 -2.82 8.72
CA ILE A 102 -1.23 -3.95 8.10
C ILE A 102 -0.96 -4.00 6.60
N LYS A 103 -1.11 -2.88 5.90
CA LYS A 103 -0.94 -2.81 4.46
C LYS A 103 0.47 -3.20 4.04
N ASN A 104 1.49 -2.68 4.71
CA ASN A 104 2.88 -3.02 4.38
C ASN A 104 3.22 -4.48 4.75
N ALA A 105 2.72 -5.00 5.87
CA ALA A 105 2.91 -6.39 6.25
C ALA A 105 2.22 -7.35 5.27
N ASP A 106 1.02 -7.00 4.80
CA ASP A 106 0.28 -7.74 3.77
C ASP A 106 1.08 -7.82 2.46
N TYR A 107 1.66 -6.69 2.00
CA TYR A 107 2.56 -6.69 0.84
C TYR A 107 3.76 -7.62 1.04
N VAL A 108 4.40 -7.62 2.21
CA VAL A 108 5.52 -8.53 2.49
C VAL A 108 5.07 -9.99 2.44
N GLN A 109 3.92 -10.31 3.05
CA GLN A 109 3.40 -11.69 3.09
C GLN A 109 3.02 -12.21 1.70
N ARG A 110 2.34 -11.37 0.90
CA ARG A 110 1.97 -11.73 -0.47
C ARG A 110 3.22 -11.96 -1.33
N LYS A 111 4.26 -11.13 -1.16
CA LYS A 111 5.57 -11.37 -1.81
C LYS A 111 6.18 -12.69 -1.39
N HIS A 112 6.14 -12.99 -0.08
CA HIS A 112 6.66 -14.25 0.46
C HIS A 112 5.95 -15.46 -0.12
N ASN A 113 4.64 -15.37 -0.34
CA ASN A 113 3.82 -16.42 -0.94
C ASN A 113 4.01 -16.56 -2.47
N GLY A 114 4.89 -15.76 -3.08
CA GLY A 114 5.15 -15.80 -4.53
C GLY A 114 4.09 -15.09 -5.36
N GLU A 115 3.22 -14.27 -4.76
CA GLU A 115 2.30 -13.44 -5.52
C GLU A 115 3.08 -12.34 -6.25
N ASP A 116 2.82 -12.18 -7.54
CA ASP A 116 3.27 -11.02 -8.32
C ASP A 116 2.40 -9.81 -7.94
N ILE A 117 2.68 -9.25 -6.77
CA ILE A 117 2.19 -7.95 -6.39
C ILE A 117 2.91 -6.93 -7.26
N GLY A 118 2.37 -6.71 -8.46
CA GLY A 118 2.58 -5.50 -9.24
C GLY A 118 2.29 -4.31 -8.35
N ILE A 119 3.27 -3.44 -8.17
CA ILE A 119 3.22 -2.45 -7.11
C ILE A 119 2.71 -1.16 -7.72
N PHE A 120 1.57 -0.65 -7.26
CA PHE A 120 0.90 0.48 -7.92
C PHE A 120 0.86 1.70 -6.99
N ILE A 121 1.57 2.76 -7.37
CA ILE A 121 1.32 4.13 -6.88
C ILE A 121 0.55 4.85 -7.98
N LYS A 122 -0.50 5.57 -7.62
CA LYS A 122 -0.92 6.72 -8.41
C LYS A 122 0.20 7.76 -8.27
N PRO A 123 0.92 8.15 -9.33
CA PRO A 123 1.80 9.30 -9.22
C PRO A 123 0.94 10.49 -8.77
N GLU A 124 1.34 11.18 -7.71
CA GLU A 124 0.80 12.51 -7.50
C GLU A 124 1.15 13.34 -8.74
N PRO A 125 0.21 14.14 -9.27
CA PRO A 125 0.52 14.97 -10.41
C PRO A 125 1.72 15.84 -10.04
N LEU A 126 2.75 15.80 -10.88
CA LEU A 126 3.77 16.84 -10.87
C LEU A 126 3.02 18.15 -11.05
N ASP A 127 3.13 19.06 -10.08
CA ASP A 127 2.82 20.45 -10.37
C ASP A 127 3.69 20.86 -11.57
N GLU A 128 3.17 21.73 -12.44
CA GLU A 128 3.73 22.07 -13.76
C GLU A 128 5.18 22.63 -13.73
N ASP A 129 5.81 22.70 -12.56
CA ASP A 129 7.17 23.20 -12.33
C ASP A 129 8.24 22.14 -11.96
N GLY A 130 7.86 20.86 -11.81
CA GLY A 130 8.82 19.76 -11.69
C GLY A 130 9.67 19.74 -10.40
N SER A 131 9.14 20.24 -9.28
CA SER A 131 9.82 20.15 -7.97
C SER A 131 9.28 19.02 -7.08
N TYR A 132 10.17 18.24 -6.44
CA TYR A 132 9.83 17.21 -5.45
C TYR A 132 9.96 17.80 -4.02
N PHE A 133 8.94 17.63 -3.19
CA PHE A 133 9.02 17.77 -1.72
C PHE A 133 8.97 16.40 -1.04
#